data_AF-A0A844H9U2-F1
#
_entry.id   AF-A0A844H9U2-F1
#
_cell.length_a   1.000
_cell.length_b   1.000
_cell.length_c   1.000
_cell.angle_alpha   90.00
_cell.angle_beta   90.00
_cell.angle_gamma   90.00
#
_symmetry.space_group_name_H-M   'P 1'
#
loop_
_entity.id
_entity.type
_entity.pdbx_description
1 polymer ?
#
loop_
_entity_poly.entity_id
_entity_poly.type
_entity_poly.pdbx_seq_one_letter_code
_entity_poly.pdbx_strand_id
1 'polypeptide(L)' 'MISGEQIRGARALVGISGRELASLAGVSYPTIQRVEAQGTGKSAVATIDAIRRALEAQGVQFLESGQVAAGPGVALGNRP' A
#
# COMPACT_ATOMS: atom_id res chain seq x y z
N MET A 1 10.70 0.28 -1.87
CA MET A 1 9.90 1.11 -0.94
C MET A 1 8.58 1.43 -1.62
N ILE A 2 7.44 1.18 -0.97
CA ILE A 2 6.12 1.43 -1.57
C ILE A 2 5.73 2.91 -1.44
N SER A 3 4.98 3.44 -2.41
CA SER A 3 4.48 4.83 -2.43
C SER A 3 3.08 4.96 -1.82
N GLY A 4 2.65 6.19 -1.52
CA GLY A 4 1.29 6.46 -1.02
C GLY A 4 0.20 6.11 -2.04
N GLU A 5 0.48 6.35 -3.33
CA GLU A 5 -0.39 5.98 -4.45
C GLU A 5 -0.49 4.47 -4.60
N GLN A 6 0.62 3.75 -4.44
CA GLN A 6 0.62 2.28 -4.45
C GLN A 6 -0.22 1.72 -3.29
N ILE A 7 -0.13 2.29 -2.09
CA ILE A 7 -0.96 1.90 -0.94
C ILE A 7 -2.44 2.15 -1.22
N ARG A 8 -2.79 3.34 -1.74
CA ARG A 8 -4.17 3.69 -2.08
C ARG A 8 -4.73 2.78 -3.17
N GLY A 9 -3.94 2.50 -4.21
CA GLY A 9 -4.31 1.61 -5.31
C GLY A 9 -4.50 0.17 -4.83
N ALA A 10 -3.56 -0.35 -4.05
CA ALA A 10 -3.65 -1.67 -3.43
C ALA A 10 -4.91 -1.81 -2.58
N ARG A 11 -5.22 -0.80 -1.77
CA ARG A 11 -6.45 -0.77 -0.96
C ARG A 11 -7.71 -0.83 -1.83
N ALA A 12 -7.74 -0.08 -2.94
CA ALA A 12 -8.86 -0.12 -3.87
C ALA A 12 -9.01 -1.49 -4.56
N LEU A 13 -7.89 -2.14 -4.90
CA LEU A 13 -7.90 -3.48 -5.51
C LEU A 13 -8.50 -4.55 -4.60
N VAL A 14 -8.26 -4.48 -3.29
CA VAL A 14 -8.84 -5.42 -2.31
C VAL A 14 -10.17 -4.93 -1.70
N GLY A 15 -10.68 -3.78 -2.14
CA GLY A 15 -12.01 -3.29 -1.75
C GLY A 15 -12.17 -2.85 -0.30
N ILE A 16 -11.09 -2.54 0.42
CA ILE A 16 -11.17 -2.12 1.84
C ILE A 16 -11.10 -0.59 2.01
N SER A 17 -11.70 -0.09 3.08
CA SER A 17 -11.65 1.31 3.49
C SER A 17 -10.32 1.66 4.18
N GLY A 18 -9.99 2.95 4.25
CA GLY A 18 -8.78 3.39 4.98
C GLY A 18 -8.87 3.12 6.48
N ARG A 19 -10.07 3.03 7.05
CA ARG A 19 -10.28 2.67 8.46
C ARG A 19 -10.02 1.19 8.71
N GLU A 20 -10.48 0.32 7.81
CA GLU A 20 -10.18 -1.12 7.87
C GLU A 20 -8.68 -1.35 7.72
N LEU A 21 -8.02 -0.71 6.75
CA LEU A 21 -6.57 -0.78 6.62
C LEU A 21 -5.84 -0.31 7.88
N ALA A 22 -6.29 0.78 8.51
CA ALA A 22 -5.72 1.27 9.76
C ALA A 22 -5.81 0.20 10.88
N SER A 23 -6.97 -0.43 11.01
CA SER A 23 -7.20 -1.51 11.98
C SER A 23 -6.31 -2.73 11.69
N LEU A 24 -6.22 -3.17 10.43
CA LEU A 24 -5.42 -4.33 10.03
C LEU A 24 -3.92 -4.10 10.22
N ALA A 25 -3.45 -2.87 9.96
CA ALA A 25 -2.05 -2.49 10.11
C ALA A 25 -1.67 -2.11 11.55
N GLY A 26 -2.63 -2.01 12.48
CA GLY A 26 -2.36 -1.59 13.86
C GLY A 26 -1.89 -0.14 13.97
N VAL A 27 -2.37 0.75 13.09
CA VAL A 27 -2.01 2.18 13.06
C VAL A 27 -3.26 3.07 13.13
N SER A 28 -3.08 4.36 13.39
CA SER A 28 -4.21 5.29 13.43
C SER A 28 -4.72 5.64 12.02
N TYR A 29 -6.02 5.87 11.88
CA TYR A 29 -6.62 6.29 10.60
C TYR A 29 -5.99 7.57 10.01
N PRO A 30 -5.66 8.62 10.80
CA PRO A 30 -4.92 9.78 10.29
C PRO A 30 -3.54 9.43 9.71
N THR A 31 -2.89 8.37 10.22
CA THR A 31 -1.62 7.88 9.68
C THR A 31 -1.81 7.32 8.28
N ILE A 32 -2.86 6.53 8.05
CA ILE A 32 -3.22 6.04 6.71
C ILE A 32 -3.52 7.21 5.77
N GLN A 33 -4.37 8.17 6.19
CA GLN A 33 -4.69 9.34 5.37
C GLN A 33 -3.44 10.14 4.99
N ARG A 34 -2.54 10.37 5.95
CA ARG A 34 -1.28 11.08 5.72
C ARG A 34 -0.38 10.32 4.74
N VAL A 35 -0.21 9.01 4.92
CA VAL A 35 0.61 8.17 4.04
C VAL A 35 0.05 8.15 2.62
N GLU A 36 -1.25 7.97 2.46
CA GLU A 36 -1.90 7.96 1.15
C GLU A 36 -1.87 9.33 0.46
N ALA A 37 -1.86 10.44 1.20
CA ALA A 37 -1.91 11.80 0.64
C ALA A 37 -0.52 12.43 0.42
N GLN A 38 0.43 12.20 1.32
CA GLN A 38 1.73 12.86 1.34
C GLN A 38 2.90 11.91 1.05
N GLY A 39 2.61 10.63 0.81
CA GLY A 39 3.61 9.59 0.60
C GLY A 39 4.23 9.07 1.90
N THR A 40 5.21 8.17 1.73
CA THR A 40 5.81 7.39 2.82
C THR A 40 6.99 8.06 3.50
N GLY A 41 7.56 9.13 2.92
CA GLY A 41 8.81 9.75 3.38
C GLY A 41 8.77 10.41 4.77
N LYS A 42 7.59 10.72 5.31
CA LYS A 42 7.42 11.28 6.67
C LYS A 42 6.97 10.26 7.71
N SER A 43 6.83 8.99 7.34
CA SER A 43 6.42 7.91 8.25
C SER A 43 7.60 7.08 8.68
N ALA A 44 7.55 6.54 9.89
CA ALA A 44 8.51 5.55 10.35
C ALA A 44 8.47 4.31 9.44
N VAL A 45 9.64 3.70 9.21
CA VAL A 45 9.78 2.48 8.38
C VAL A 45 8.86 1.37 8.90
N ALA A 46 8.78 1.18 10.23
CA ALA A 46 7.91 0.20 10.85
C ALA A 46 6.42 0.42 10.52
N THR A 47 5.96 1.67 10.42
CA THR A 47 4.58 2.00 10.02
C THR A 47 4.32 1.58 8.57
N ILE A 48 5.27 1.86 7.67
CA ILE A 48 5.13 1.50 6.26
C ILE A 48 5.16 -0.02 6.07
N ASP A 49 6.01 -0.72 6.82
CA ASP A 49 6.08 -2.18 6.79
C ASP A 49 4.79 -2.82 7.32
N ALA A 50 4.22 -2.29 8.42
CA ALA A 50 2.94 -2.75 8.94
C ALA A 50 1.79 -2.59 7.92
N ILE A 51 1.73 -1.44 7.23
CA ILE A 51 0.74 -1.18 6.18
C ILE A 51 0.95 -2.14 4.99
N ARG A 52 2.20 -2.33 4.57
CA ARG A 52 2.56 -3.26 3.47
C ARG A 52 2.08 -4.66 3.78
N ARG A 53 2.44 -5.20 4.95
CA ARG A 53 2.07 -6.55 5.39
C ARG A 53 0.56 -6.73 5.53
N ALA A 54 -0.15 -5.72 6.03
CA ALA A 54 -1.61 -5.77 6.14
C ALA A 54 -2.28 -5.94 4.76
N LEU A 55 -1.80 -5.23 3.74
CA LEU A 55 -2.29 -5.37 2.37
C LEU A 55 -1.88 -6.70 1.74
N GLU A 56 -0.66 -7.17 1.99
CA GLU A 56 -0.22 -8.50 1.53
C GLU A 56 -1.05 -9.63 2.12
N ALA A 57 -1.45 -9.52 3.38
CA ALA A 57 -2.36 -10.45 4.03
C ALA A 57 -3.78 -10.45 3.42
N GLN A 58 -4.16 -9.40 2.68
CA GLN A 58 -5.39 -9.33 1.90
C GLN A 58 -5.21 -9.80 0.44
N GLY A 59 -4.03 -10.33 0.09
CA GLY A 59 -3.73 -10.86 -1.25
C GLY A 59 -3.06 -9.88 -2.21
N VAL A 60 -2.66 -8.69 -1.75
CA VAL A 60 -1.87 -7.76 -2.58
C VAL A 60 -0.45 -8.29 -2.73
N GLN A 61 0.08 -8.25 -3.96
CA GLN A 61 1.51 -8.44 -4.22
C GLN A 61 2.13 -7.11 -4.64
N PHE A 62 3.02 -6.54 -3.82
CA PHE A 62 3.82 -5.39 -4.25
C PHE A 62 5.02 -5.88 -5.06
N LEU A 63 5.08 -5.45 -6.32
CA LEU A 63 6.12 -5.85 -7.25
C LEU A 63 7.30 -4.87 -7.23
N GLU A 64 8.50 -5.45 -7.30
CA GLU A 64 9.73 -4.75 -7.65
C GLU A 64 9.98 -4.83 -9.16
N SER A 65 10.89 -3.99 -9.67
CA SER A 65 11.23 -3.98 -11.09
C SER A 65 11.70 -5.36 -11.55
N GLY A 66 11.10 -5.86 -12.63
CA GLY A 66 11.38 -7.18 -13.20
C GLY A 66 10.62 -8.35 -12.56
N GLN A 67 9.81 -8.12 -11.52
CA GLN A 67 8.96 -9.18 -10.95
C GLN A 67 7.68 -9.38 -11.77
N VAL A 68 7.18 -10.62 -11.77
CA VAL A 68 5.94 -11.03 -12.46
C VAL A 68 4.81 -11.15 -11.44
N ALA A 69 3.65 -10.60 -11.78
CA ALA A 69 2.45 -10.73 -10.97
C ALA A 69 1.94 -12.18 -10.94
N ALA A 70 1.58 -12.68 -9.76
CA ALA A 70 0.95 -14.00 -9.62
C ALA A 70 -0.55 -14.00 -9.97
N GLY A 71 -1.19 -12.82 -9.97
CA GLY A 71 -2.61 -12.64 -10.26
C GLY A 71 -2.87 -11.42 -11.16
N PRO A 72 -4.14 -11.18 -11.53
CA PRO A 72 -4.50 -10.00 -12.32
C PRO A 72 -4.19 -8.71 -11.55
N GLY A 73 -3.78 -7.67 -12.26
CA GLY A 73 -3.42 -6.40 -11.65
C GLY A 73 -3.00 -5.35 -12.67
N VAL A 74 -2.48 -4.23 -12.17
CA VAL A 74 -1.98 -3.13 -12.98
C VAL A 74 -0.54 -2.81 -12.58
N ALA A 75 0.32 -2.61 -13.58
CA ALA A 75 1.67 -2.09 -13.40
C ALA A 75 1.79 -0.77 -14.15
N LEU A 76 2.49 0.21 -13.56
CA LEU A 76 2.83 1.42 -14.27
C LEU A 76 3.94 1.09 -15.28
N GLY A 77 3.73 1.44 -16.55
CA GLY A 77 4.81 1.47 -17.54
C GLY A 77 5.79 2.61 -17.24
N ASN A 78 6.98 2.56 -17.84
CA ASN A 78 7.90 3.70 -17.84
C ASN A 78 7.18 4.90 -18.46
N ARG A 79 6.84 5.88 -17.62
CA ARG A 79 6.38 7.18 -18.12
C ARG A 79 7.59 7.90 -18.72
N PRO A 80 7.45 8.52 -19.91
CA PRO A 80 8.47 9.41 -20.45
C PRO A 80 8.71 10.62 -19.54
#